data_AF-A0A8T4FLW8-F1
#
_entry.id   AF-A0A8T4FLW8-F1
#
_cell.length_a   1.000
_cell.length_b   1.000
_cell.length_c   1.000
_cell.angle_alpha   90.00
_cell.angle_beta   90.00
_cell.angle_gamma   90.00
#
_symmetry.space_group_name_H-M   'P 1'
#
loop_
_entity.id
_entity.type
_entity.pdbx_description
1 polymer ?
#
loop_
_entity_poly.entity_id
_entity_poly.type
_entity_poly.pdbx_seq_one_letter_code
_entity_poly.pdbx_strand_id
1 'polypeptide(L)'
;MKKIFLFLAAASLVGMAACNKPDNRAAADSSRNEGVIEFTLTPEDGAGTRAVTAYTTAQTYETKVNTVQIFVFDADGKVAAYKNNGTSLSGSINTTAGDKTVWAVINGPDLASVATLNALKETAVDLSANSTTATTGFIMAGSGTCTV
;
A
#
# COMPACT_ATOMS: atom_id res chain seq x y z
N MET A 1 33.18 77.67 -16.30
CA MET A 1 32.66 78.70 -15.37
C MET A 1 32.05 78.00 -14.16
N LYS A 2 32.27 78.54 -12.94
CA LYS A 2 31.55 78.35 -11.64
C LYS A 2 31.33 76.89 -11.15
N LYS A 3 32.09 76.34 -10.19
CA LYS A 3 32.01 76.46 -8.70
C LYS A 3 30.59 76.27 -8.09
N ILE A 4 30.54 75.45 -7.01
CA ILE A 4 29.72 75.59 -5.77
C ILE A 4 28.25 75.10 -5.84
N PHE A 5 27.56 74.45 -4.88
CA PHE A 5 27.76 73.85 -3.53
C PHE A 5 26.51 72.99 -3.16
N LEU A 6 26.64 72.13 -2.11
CA LEU A 6 25.70 71.76 -1.02
C LEU A 6 24.38 70.95 -1.20
N PHE A 7 24.37 69.76 -0.56
CA PHE A 7 23.51 69.23 0.54
C PHE A 7 21.96 69.31 0.52
N LEU A 8 21.29 68.16 0.75
CA LEU A 8 20.22 67.80 1.73
C LEU A 8 19.53 66.49 1.25
N ALA A 9 19.67 65.33 1.92
CA ALA A 9 18.99 64.82 3.11
C ALA A 9 17.50 64.40 2.93
N ALA A 10 17.23 63.17 3.36
CA ALA A 10 15.96 62.54 3.77
C ALA A 10 14.93 62.14 2.69
N ALA A 11 14.69 60.83 2.55
CA ALA A 11 13.55 60.16 3.20
C ALA A 11 13.39 58.75 2.63
N SER A 12 13.42 57.76 3.52
CA SER A 12 13.06 56.37 3.27
C SER A 12 11.62 56.28 2.76
N LEU A 13 11.44 55.71 1.56
CA LEU A 13 10.16 55.17 1.12
C LEU A 13 10.34 53.68 0.82
N VAL A 14 9.54 52.91 1.54
CA VAL A 14 9.35 51.47 1.41
C VAL A 14 9.04 51.14 -0.06
N GLY A 15 9.91 50.34 -0.66
CA GLY A 15 9.72 49.78 -1.99
C GLY A 15 10.04 48.30 -1.97
N MET A 16 9.15 47.48 -1.38
CA MET A 16 9.13 46.07 -1.70
C MET A 16 8.59 45.93 -3.12
N ALA A 17 9.47 46.05 -4.10
CA ALA A 17 9.21 45.55 -5.45
C ALA A 17 9.24 44.01 -5.40
N ALA A 18 8.18 43.42 -4.86
CA ALA A 18 7.88 42.02 -5.12
C ALA A 18 7.37 41.97 -6.57
N CYS A 19 8.21 41.44 -7.45
CA CYS A 19 7.88 41.20 -8.85
C CYS A 19 6.53 40.50 -8.97
N ASN A 20 5.55 41.21 -9.51
CA ASN A 20 4.32 40.65 -10.00
C ASN A 20 4.65 39.75 -11.20
N LYS A 21 4.89 38.47 -10.93
CA LYS A 21 4.69 37.43 -11.94
C LYS A 21 3.32 36.86 -11.64
N PRO A 22 2.35 36.90 -12.58
CA PRO A 22 1.15 36.10 -12.41
C PRO A 22 1.60 34.64 -12.50
N ASP A 23 1.87 34.04 -11.34
CA ASP A 23 1.96 32.60 -11.21
C ASP A 23 0.55 32.08 -11.46
N ASN A 24 0.29 31.78 -12.74
CA ASN A 24 -0.76 30.88 -13.18
C ASN A 24 -0.37 29.44 -12.78
N ARG A 25 -0.04 29.25 -11.49
CA ARG A 25 0.05 27.94 -10.88
C ARG A 25 -1.35 27.67 -10.36
N ALA A 26 -2.15 27.07 -11.22
CA ALA A 26 -3.28 26.28 -10.77
C ALA A 26 -2.81 25.49 -9.53
N ALA A 27 -3.53 25.66 -8.42
CA ALA A 27 -3.26 24.95 -7.20
C ALA A 27 -3.08 23.48 -7.54
N ALA A 28 -1.85 22.97 -7.45
CA ALA A 28 -1.65 21.54 -7.35
C ALA A 28 -2.18 21.20 -5.97
N ASP A 29 -3.46 20.83 -5.92
CA ASP A 29 -4.07 20.19 -4.76
C ASP A 29 -3.23 18.95 -4.44
N SER A 30 -2.29 19.15 -3.54
CA SER A 30 -1.35 18.15 -3.05
C SER A 30 -1.83 17.68 -1.68
N SER A 31 -3.15 17.65 -1.47
CA SER A 31 -3.76 16.92 -0.37
C SER A 31 -4.22 15.56 -0.88
N ARG A 32 -3.27 14.65 -1.15
CA ARG A 32 -3.62 13.22 -1.16
C ARG A 32 -4.12 12.93 0.24
N ASN A 33 -5.43 12.89 0.41
CA ASN A 33 -6.05 12.62 1.71
C ASN A 33 -5.57 11.22 2.12
N GLU A 34 -4.74 11.15 3.15
CA GLU A 34 -4.16 9.89 3.63
C GLU A 34 -5.14 9.23 4.61
N GLY A 35 -5.23 7.90 4.57
CA GLY A 35 -6.07 7.12 5.46
C GLY A 35 -5.43 5.79 5.84
N VAL A 36 -6.06 5.09 6.77
CA VAL A 36 -5.58 3.81 7.30
C VAL A 36 -6.64 2.76 7.08
N ILE A 37 -6.25 1.63 6.49
CA ILE A 37 -7.08 0.44 6.42
C ILE A 37 -6.67 -0.47 7.58
N GLU A 38 -7.64 -0.83 8.42
CA GLU A 38 -7.51 -1.95 9.36
C GLU A 38 -8.05 -3.22 8.72
N PHE A 39 -7.34 -4.33 8.86
CA PHE A 39 -7.72 -5.60 8.27
C PHE A 39 -7.60 -6.74 9.28
N THR A 40 -8.46 -7.74 9.08
CA THR A 40 -8.37 -9.05 9.73
C THR A 40 -8.59 -10.12 8.66
N LEU A 41 -7.68 -11.07 8.59
CA LEU A 41 -7.75 -12.24 7.74
C LEU A 41 -8.34 -13.37 8.55
N THR A 42 -9.47 -13.88 8.08
CA THR A 42 -10.10 -15.07 8.63
C THR A 42 -9.98 -16.17 7.57
N PRO A 43 -9.48 -17.36 7.91
CA PRO A 43 -9.66 -18.52 7.05
C PRO A 43 -11.15 -18.67 6.76
N GLU A 44 -11.51 -18.90 5.51
CA GLU A 44 -12.89 -19.18 5.15
C GLU A 44 -13.33 -20.46 5.87
N ASP A 45 -14.46 -20.41 6.59
CA ASP A 45 -15.06 -21.59 7.20
C ASP A 45 -15.68 -22.47 6.09
N GLY A 46 -14.84 -23.27 5.42
CA GLY A 46 -15.23 -24.26 4.40
C GLY A 46 -14.22 -24.35 3.25
N ALA A 47 -13.98 -25.49 2.58
CA ALA A 47 -14.51 -26.83 2.70
C ALA A 47 -13.79 -27.63 3.79
N GLY A 48 -14.55 -28.23 4.72
CA GLY A 48 -13.99 -29.22 5.63
C GLY A 48 -13.26 -30.29 4.81
N THR A 49 -11.96 -30.42 5.04
CA THR A 49 -11.19 -31.43 4.32
C THR A 49 -11.80 -32.79 4.62
N ARG A 50 -12.01 -33.60 3.58
CA ARG A 50 -12.37 -35.02 3.73
C ARG A 50 -11.18 -35.83 4.27
N ALA A 51 -10.36 -35.21 5.11
CA ALA A 51 -9.28 -35.84 5.82
C ALA A 51 -9.91 -36.76 6.86
N VAL A 52 -9.44 -38.00 6.91
CA VAL A 52 -9.70 -38.87 8.05
C VAL A 52 -9.22 -38.11 9.29
N THR A 53 -10.13 -37.80 10.22
CA THR A 53 -9.86 -36.92 11.38
C THR A 53 -8.76 -37.44 12.30
N ALA A 54 -8.34 -38.70 12.14
CA ALA A 54 -7.16 -39.28 12.79
C ALA A 54 -5.82 -38.74 12.25
N TYR A 55 -5.77 -38.11 11.07
CA TYR A 55 -4.56 -37.52 10.48
C TYR A 55 -4.51 -36.01 10.74
N THR A 56 -4.21 -35.64 11.98
CA THR A 56 -4.12 -34.25 12.45
C THR A 56 -2.95 -33.45 11.85
N THR A 57 -1.95 -34.16 11.31
CA THR A 57 -0.76 -33.55 10.70
C THR A 57 -1.10 -32.77 9.43
N ALA A 58 -1.95 -33.31 8.55
CA ALA A 58 -2.37 -32.63 7.32
C ALA A 58 -3.21 -31.37 7.64
N GLN A 59 -4.11 -31.47 8.61
CA GLN A 59 -4.94 -30.35 9.09
C GLN A 59 -4.10 -29.21 9.69
N THR A 60 -2.96 -29.55 10.32
CA THR A 60 -2.00 -28.57 10.83
C THR A 60 -1.35 -27.78 9.69
N TYR A 61 -1.14 -28.40 8.53
CA TYR A 61 -0.49 -27.75 7.38
C TYR A 61 -1.46 -26.86 6.61
N GLU A 62 -2.71 -27.30 6.48
CA GLU A 62 -3.82 -26.57 5.85
C GLU A 62 -4.07 -25.21 6.50
N THR A 63 -3.88 -25.12 7.81
CA THR A 63 -4.11 -23.89 8.59
C THR A 63 -2.83 -23.10 8.89
N LYS A 64 -1.67 -23.59 8.43
CA LYS A 64 -0.39 -23.00 8.80
C LYS A 64 -0.14 -21.69 8.07
N VAL A 65 0.20 -20.66 8.83
CA VAL A 65 0.58 -19.33 8.32
C VAL A 65 2.05 -19.08 8.64
N ASN A 66 2.86 -18.93 7.60
CA ASN A 66 4.30 -18.68 7.68
C ASN A 66 4.66 -17.28 7.12
N THR A 67 3.93 -16.83 6.10
CA THR A 67 4.07 -15.46 5.55
C THR A 67 2.71 -14.89 5.18
N VAL A 68 2.55 -13.58 5.33
CA VAL A 68 1.35 -12.81 4.95
C VAL A 68 1.83 -11.55 4.23
N GLN A 69 1.44 -11.40 2.98
CA GLN A 69 1.71 -10.24 2.15
C GLN A 69 0.41 -9.53 1.83
N ILE A 70 0.33 -8.23 2.12
CA ILE A 70 -0.85 -7.40 1.91
C ILE A 70 -0.58 -6.40 0.80
N PHE A 71 -1.49 -6.34 -0.16
CA PHE A 71 -1.50 -5.37 -1.24
C PHE A 71 -2.77 -4.55 -1.16
N VAL A 72 -2.64 -3.24 -1.35
CA VAL A 72 -3.76 -2.32 -1.55
C VAL A 72 -3.62 -1.76 -2.95
N PHE A 73 -4.65 -1.95 -3.77
CA PHE A 73 -4.71 -1.45 -5.13
C PHE A 73 -5.71 -0.30 -5.24
N ASP A 74 -5.33 0.74 -5.98
CA ASP A 74 -6.24 1.79 -6.44
C ASP A 74 -7.25 1.23 -7.45
N ALA A 75 -8.31 1.99 -7.73
CA ALA A 75 -9.33 1.63 -8.74
C ALA A 75 -8.76 1.40 -10.15
N ASP A 76 -7.61 2.00 -10.48
CA ASP A 76 -6.89 1.77 -11.74
C ASP A 76 -6.03 0.49 -11.74
N GLY A 77 -6.04 -0.25 -10.63
CA GLY A 77 -5.33 -1.52 -10.46
C GLY A 77 -3.85 -1.35 -10.11
N LYS A 78 -3.34 -0.14 -9.87
CA LYS A 78 -1.95 0.06 -9.41
C LYS A 78 -1.83 -0.13 -7.91
N VAL A 79 -0.68 -0.59 -7.45
CA VAL A 79 -0.39 -0.70 -6.01
C VAL A 79 -0.35 0.70 -5.40
N ALA A 80 -1.26 0.93 -4.46
CA ALA A 80 -1.30 2.11 -3.59
C ALA A 80 -0.45 1.89 -2.33
N ALA A 81 -0.42 0.66 -1.80
CA ALA A 81 0.41 0.29 -0.66
C ALA A 81 0.72 -1.22 -0.66
N TYR A 82 1.88 -1.57 -0.11
CA TYR A 82 2.32 -2.95 0.10
C TYR A 82 2.87 -3.11 1.51
N LYS A 83 2.60 -4.27 2.13
CA LYS A 83 3.13 -4.62 3.45
C LYS A 83 3.39 -6.12 3.54
N ASN A 84 4.61 -6.49 3.92
CA ASN A 84 4.86 -7.81 4.49
C ASN A 84 4.45 -7.80 5.97
N ASN A 85 3.41 -8.55 6.32
CA ASN A 85 2.83 -8.61 7.66
C ASN A 85 3.40 -9.77 8.50
N GLY A 86 4.51 -10.39 8.05
CA GLY A 86 5.12 -11.53 8.72
C GLY A 86 4.14 -12.70 8.80
N THR A 87 3.82 -13.15 10.01
CA THR A 87 2.84 -14.21 10.26
C THR A 87 1.51 -13.69 10.79
N SER A 88 1.35 -12.37 10.96
CA SER A 88 0.15 -11.81 11.58
C SER A 88 -1.03 -11.81 10.61
N LEU A 89 -2.19 -12.25 11.11
CA LEU A 89 -3.46 -12.24 10.37
C LEU A 89 -4.24 -10.95 10.51
N SER A 90 -3.79 -10.01 11.34
CA SER A 90 -4.41 -8.70 11.48
C SER A 90 -3.36 -7.60 11.45
N GLY A 91 -3.82 -6.38 11.20
CA GLY A 91 -2.98 -5.20 11.24
C GLY A 91 -3.62 -4.02 10.53
N SER A 92 -2.77 -3.02 10.27
CA SER A 92 -3.14 -1.84 9.52
C SER A 92 -2.13 -1.52 8.43
N ILE A 93 -2.57 -0.76 7.43
CA ILE A 93 -1.75 -0.24 6.33
C ILE A 93 -2.22 1.16 5.93
N ASN A 94 -1.27 2.09 5.80
CA ASN A 94 -1.55 3.45 5.36
C ASN A 94 -1.70 3.49 3.84
N THR A 95 -2.65 4.28 3.34
CA THR A 95 -2.90 4.44 1.91
C THR A 95 -3.54 5.81 1.63
N THR A 96 -3.88 6.05 0.37
CA THR A 96 -4.59 7.25 -0.07
C THR A 96 -6.09 7.05 -0.03
N ALA A 97 -6.88 8.12 -0.04
CA ALA A 97 -8.33 8.04 -0.14
C ALA A 97 -8.82 7.43 -1.47
N GLY A 98 -10.10 7.04 -1.49
CA GLY A 98 -10.81 6.47 -2.63
C GLY A 98 -11.02 4.97 -2.52
N ASP A 99 -11.65 4.40 -3.54
CA ASP A 99 -11.96 2.98 -3.58
C ASP A 99 -10.70 2.12 -3.73
N LYS A 100 -10.58 1.14 -2.83
CA LYS A 100 -9.45 0.23 -2.74
C LYS A 100 -9.88 -1.21 -2.90
N THR A 101 -9.02 -1.98 -3.56
CA THR A 101 -9.06 -3.44 -3.51
C THR A 101 -7.89 -3.93 -2.68
N VAL A 102 -8.16 -4.65 -1.60
CA VAL A 102 -7.15 -5.23 -0.72
C VAL A 102 -6.99 -6.71 -1.06
N TRP A 103 -5.76 -7.17 -1.20
CA TRP A 103 -5.41 -8.57 -1.37
C TRP A 103 -4.46 -9.02 -0.28
N ALA A 104 -4.69 -10.23 0.22
CA ALA A 104 -3.76 -10.95 1.07
C ALA A 104 -3.28 -12.19 0.33
N VAL A 105 -1.97 -12.43 0.37
CA VAL A 105 -1.33 -13.67 -0.10
C VAL A 105 -0.60 -14.29 1.07
N ILE A 106 -0.94 -15.53 1.40
CA ILE A 106 -0.38 -16.27 2.52
C ILE A 106 0.52 -17.39 1.97
N ASN A 107 1.71 -17.56 2.56
CA ASN A 107 2.70 -18.58 2.21
C ASN A 107 3.17 -18.56 0.73
N GLY A 108 2.83 -17.50 -0.02
CA GLY A 108 3.29 -17.32 -1.38
C GLY A 108 4.78 -16.97 -1.49
N PRO A 109 5.32 -16.93 -2.71
CA PRO A 109 6.68 -16.42 -2.96
C PRO A 109 6.79 -14.95 -2.56
N ASP A 110 8.01 -14.38 -2.57
CA ASP A 110 8.17 -12.93 -2.39
C ASP A 110 7.56 -12.19 -3.60
N LEU A 111 6.58 -11.32 -3.31
CA LEU A 111 5.80 -10.56 -4.29
C LEU A 111 6.02 -9.05 -4.14
N ALA A 112 7.05 -8.62 -3.40
CA ALA A 112 7.31 -7.20 -3.13
C ALA A 112 7.50 -6.33 -4.41
N SER A 113 7.82 -6.94 -5.55
CA SER A 113 7.99 -6.26 -6.84
C SER A 113 6.71 -6.14 -7.67
N VAL A 114 5.60 -6.74 -7.23
CA VAL A 114 4.31 -6.63 -7.93
C VAL A 114 3.79 -5.20 -7.84
N ALA A 115 3.48 -4.62 -9.01
CA ALA A 115 3.04 -3.22 -9.10
C ALA A 115 1.57 -3.05 -9.54
N THR A 116 0.92 -4.12 -10.03
CA THR A 116 -0.46 -4.08 -10.51
C THR A 116 -1.26 -5.29 -10.09
N LEU A 117 -2.57 -5.13 -9.99
CA LEU A 117 -3.49 -6.22 -9.65
C LEU A 117 -3.47 -7.34 -10.69
N ASN A 118 -3.33 -7.00 -11.97
CA ASN A 118 -3.22 -8.02 -13.02
C ASN A 118 -1.94 -8.82 -12.88
N ALA A 119 -0.79 -8.17 -12.61
CA ALA A 119 0.46 -8.89 -12.37
C ALA A 119 0.36 -9.82 -11.14
N LEU A 120 -0.35 -9.40 -10.08
CA LEU A 120 -0.62 -10.27 -8.94
C LEU A 120 -1.42 -11.51 -9.36
N LYS A 121 -2.51 -11.31 -10.10
CA LYS A 121 -3.42 -12.40 -10.54
C LYS A 121 -2.77 -13.35 -11.55
N GLU A 122 -1.86 -12.85 -12.38
CA GLU A 122 -1.11 -13.64 -13.35
C GLU A 122 0.07 -14.40 -12.73
N THR A 123 0.39 -14.14 -11.46
CA THR A 123 1.47 -14.86 -10.78
C THR A 123 1.07 -16.31 -10.55
N ALA A 124 1.54 -17.17 -11.46
CA ALA A 124 1.41 -18.62 -11.31
C ALA A 124 2.39 -19.12 -10.25
N VAL A 125 1.93 -20.09 -9.46
CA VAL A 125 2.79 -20.82 -8.53
C VAL A 125 2.73 -22.31 -8.84
N ASP A 126 3.89 -22.96 -8.82
CA ASP A 126 3.99 -24.39 -9.05
C ASP A 126 3.17 -25.16 -8.02
N LEU A 127 2.48 -26.23 -8.45
CA LEU A 127 1.72 -27.09 -7.56
C LEU A 127 2.59 -27.71 -6.46
N SER A 128 3.89 -27.92 -6.72
CA SER A 128 4.87 -28.41 -5.74
C SER A 128 5.18 -27.41 -4.63
N ALA A 129 4.84 -26.13 -4.79
CA ALA A 129 4.97 -25.12 -3.75
C ALA A 129 3.84 -25.22 -2.70
N ASN A 130 2.70 -25.82 -3.06
CA ASN A 130 1.68 -26.17 -2.08
C ASN A 130 2.19 -27.33 -1.22
N SER A 131 2.07 -27.15 0.09
CA SER A 131 2.88 -27.91 1.02
C SER A 131 2.42 -29.34 1.32
N THR A 132 3.41 -30.19 1.58
CA THR A 132 3.32 -31.49 2.28
C THR A 132 3.93 -31.45 3.70
N THR A 133 4.35 -30.27 4.19
CA THR A 133 5.03 -30.03 5.49
C THR A 133 4.55 -28.76 6.22
N ALA A 134 4.85 -28.63 7.53
CA ALA A 134 4.49 -27.43 8.29
C ALA A 134 5.29 -26.17 7.91
N THR A 135 6.48 -26.32 7.33
CA THR A 135 7.41 -25.18 7.15
C THR A 135 7.01 -24.26 6.01
N THR A 136 6.33 -24.79 4.98
CA THR A 136 5.88 -24.01 3.83
C THR A 136 4.38 -23.68 3.92
N GLY A 137 3.53 -24.62 4.37
CA GLY A 137 2.08 -24.42 4.45
C GLY A 137 1.40 -24.27 3.08
N PHE A 138 0.06 -24.20 3.06
CA PHE A 138 -0.65 -24.01 1.79
C PHE A 138 -0.60 -22.56 1.35
N ILE A 139 -0.45 -22.33 0.04
CA ILE A 139 -0.60 -21.00 -0.52
C ILE A 139 -2.08 -20.66 -0.50
N MET A 140 -2.41 -19.52 0.08
CA MET A 140 -3.78 -19.02 0.14
C MET A 140 -3.82 -17.58 -0.34
N ALA A 141 -4.94 -17.17 -0.94
CA ALA A 141 -5.16 -15.79 -1.31
C ALA A 141 -6.61 -15.41 -1.03
N GLY A 142 -6.81 -14.16 -0.65
CA GLY A 142 -8.13 -13.60 -0.38
C GLY A 142 -8.15 -12.12 -0.73
N SER A 143 -9.34 -11.58 -0.96
CA SER A 143 -9.49 -10.16 -1.29
C SER A 143 -10.75 -9.58 -0.68
N GLY A 144 -10.72 -8.26 -0.50
CA GLY A 144 -11.87 -7.45 -0.10
C GLY A 144 -11.77 -6.06 -0.71
N THR A 145 -12.85 -5.30 -0.66
CA THR A 145 -12.89 -3.93 -1.15
C THR A 145 -13.36 -2.99 -0.05
N CYS A 146 -12.82 -1.79 -0.01
CA CYS A 146 -13.25 -0.73 0.91
C CYS A 146 -13.06 0.64 0.26
N THR A 147 -13.63 1.67 0.87
CA THR A 147 -13.38 3.07 0.51
C THR A 147 -12.66 3.72 1.68
N VAL A 148 -11.55 4.40 1.39
CA VAL A 148 -10.75 5.15 2.36
C VAL A 148 -11.04 6.63 2.25
#